data_AF-A0A510BB04-F1
#
_entry.id   AF-A0A510BB04-F1
#
_cell.length_a   1.000
_cell.length_b   1.000
_cell.length_c   1.000
_cell.angle_alpha   90.00
_cell.angle_beta   90.00
_cell.angle_gamma   90.00
#
_symmetry.space_group_name_H-M   'P 1'
#
loop_
_entity.id
_entity.type
_entity.pdbx_description
1 polymer ?
#
loop_
_entity_poly.entity_id
_entity_poly.type
_entity_poly.pdbx_seq_one_letter_code
_entity_poly.pdbx_strand_id
1 'polypeptide(L)'
;MVELILYYILSVVISLVVGLVIKLPLKMDTNSFRGNLIFPTIFTALGLMAVVDTLFGLNLVFSVLIGILSSLFSKYVDVIFPGVDYGG
;
A
#
# COMPACT_ATOMS: atom_id res chain seq x y z
N MET A 1 19.11 -6.91 -8.93
CA MET A 1 18.23 -7.91 -8.28
C MET A 1 18.18 -7.71 -6.77
N VAL A 2 19.31 -7.76 -6.06
CA VAL A 2 19.34 -7.53 -4.60
C VAL A 2 18.86 -6.12 -4.22
N GLU A 3 19.30 -5.09 -4.96
CA GLU A 3 18.86 -3.70 -4.72
C GLU A 3 17.35 -3.51 -4.88
N LEU A 4 16.75 -4.15 -5.90
CA LEU A 4 15.30 -4.14 -6.12
C LEU A 4 14.55 -4.74 -4.91
N ILE A 5 15.06 -5.85 -4.36
CA ILE A 5 14.49 -6.49 -3.17
C ILE A 5 14.63 -5.57 -1.94
N LEU A 6 15.72 -4.82 -1.82
CA LEU A 6 15.88 -3.87 -0.71
C LEU A 6 14.90 -2.70 -0.81
N TYR A 7 14.75 -2.11 -2.00
CA TYR A 7 13.76 -1.08 -2.24
C TYR A 7 12.33 -1.57 -2.00
N TYR A 8 12.09 -2.84 -2.32
CA TYR A 8 10.84 -3.50 -2.01
C TYR A 8 10.57 -3.55 -0.53
N ILE A 9 11.52 -4.09 0.24
CA ILE A 9 11.36 -4.26 1.68
C ILE A 9 11.14 -2.88 2.30
N LEU A 10 11.89 -1.88 1.83
CA LEU A 10 11.75 -0.50 2.27
C LEU A 10 10.34 0.06 2.01
N SER A 11 9.78 -0.08 0.80
CA SER A 11 8.46 0.48 0.49
C SER A 11 7.36 -0.17 1.32
N VAL A 12 7.45 -1.50 1.54
CA VAL A 12 6.51 -2.25 2.38
C VAL A 12 6.65 -1.84 3.85
N VAL A 13 7.86 -1.73 4.38
CA VAL A 13 8.07 -1.29 5.77
C VAL A 13 7.54 0.13 5.97
N ILE A 14 7.81 1.04 5.05
CA ILE A 14 7.31 2.42 5.12
C ILE A 14 5.78 2.44 5.02
N SER A 15 5.18 1.63 4.15
CA SER A 15 3.72 1.59 4.03
C SER A 15 3.03 1.07 5.30
N LEU A 16 3.64 0.11 5.98
CA LEU A 16 3.14 -0.38 7.27
C LEU A 16 3.34 0.69 8.37
N VAL A 17 4.51 1.32 8.45
CA VAL A 17 4.77 2.37 9.45
C VAL A 17 3.82 3.55 9.26
N VAL A 18 3.69 4.07 8.04
CA VAL A 18 2.77 5.18 7.75
C VAL A 18 1.32 4.75 7.97
N GLY A 19 0.96 3.51 7.61
CA GLY A 19 -0.36 2.94 7.87
C GLY A 19 -0.72 2.93 9.37
N LEU A 20 0.24 2.59 10.23
CA LEU A 20 0.09 2.67 11.69
C LEU A 20 -0.07 4.12 12.16
N VAL A 21 0.76 5.04 11.66
CA VAL A 21 0.71 6.47 12.02
C VAL A 21 -0.65 7.08 11.68
N ILE A 22 -1.22 6.72 10.52
CA ILE A 22 -2.54 7.21 10.08
C ILE A 22 -3.71 6.39 10.65
N LYS A 23 -3.42 5.45 11.57
CA LYS A 23 -4.38 4.62 12.32
C LYS A 23 -5.23 3.69 11.45
N LEU A 24 -4.62 3.06 10.43
CA LEU A 24 -5.29 1.97 9.73
C LEU A 24 -5.58 0.81 10.71
N PRO A 25 -6.77 0.18 10.60
CA PRO A 25 -7.10 -0.95 11.46
C PRO A 25 -6.17 -2.13 11.18
N LEU A 26 -5.79 -2.86 12.24
CA LEU A 26 -5.01 -4.10 12.11
C LEU A 26 -5.88 -5.30 11.75
N LYS A 27 -7.16 -5.24 12.12
CA LYS A 27 -8.11 -6.31 11.84
C LYS A 27 -8.41 -6.35 10.35
N MET A 28 -8.17 -7.50 9.73
CA MET A 28 -8.68 -7.76 8.39
C MET A 28 -10.19 -7.93 8.46
N ASP A 29 -10.90 -7.08 7.75
CA ASP A 29 -12.30 -7.30 7.41
C ASP A 29 -12.33 -7.76 5.95
N THR A 30 -12.64 -9.03 5.74
CA THR A 30 -12.73 -9.63 4.41
C THR A 30 -14.11 -9.46 3.78
N ASN A 31 -15.10 -9.03 4.56
CA ASN A 31 -16.50 -8.96 4.12
C ASN A 31 -16.87 -7.56 3.62
N SER A 32 -16.07 -6.54 3.95
CA SER A 32 -16.23 -5.18 3.43
C SER A 32 -14.95 -4.72 2.77
N PHE A 33 -15.04 -3.87 1.75
CA PHE A 33 -13.87 -3.28 1.08
C PHE A 33 -13.21 -2.17 1.93
N ARG A 34 -13.10 -2.41 3.24
CA ARG A 34 -12.47 -1.49 4.18
C ARG A 34 -10.97 -1.74 4.23
N GLY A 35 -10.22 -0.69 3.94
CA GLY A 35 -8.77 -0.72 4.04
C GLY A 35 -8.32 -0.99 5.48
N ASN A 36 -7.34 -1.86 5.59
CA ASN A 36 -6.64 -2.18 6.82
C ASN A 36 -5.14 -2.08 6.59
N LEU A 37 -4.36 -2.30 7.64
CA LEU A 37 -2.92 -2.10 7.59
C LEU A 37 -2.23 -2.97 6.53
N ILE A 38 -2.73 -4.20 6.34
CA ILE A 38 -2.09 -5.20 5.50
C ILE A 38 -2.70 -5.16 4.09
N PHE A 39 -4.03 -5.12 4.01
CA PHE A 39 -4.79 -5.08 2.77
C PHE A 39 -5.59 -3.77 2.64
N PRO A 40 -5.46 -3.05 1.52
CA PRO A 40 -4.66 -3.36 0.33
C PRO A 40 -3.19 -2.88 0.40
N THR A 41 -2.74 -2.29 1.51
CA THR A 41 -1.47 -1.55 1.63
C THR A 41 -0.25 -2.23 1.01
N ILE A 42 -0.03 -3.52 1.30
CA ILE A 42 1.12 -4.26 0.77
C ILE A 42 0.98 -4.47 -0.75
N PHE A 43 -0.22 -4.80 -1.22
CA PHE A 43 -0.51 -5.02 -2.64
C PHE A 43 -0.40 -3.71 -3.44
N THR A 44 -0.81 -2.60 -2.87
CA THR A 44 -0.65 -1.28 -3.49
C THR A 44 0.83 -0.91 -3.60
N ALA A 45 1.64 -1.16 -2.56
CA ALA A 45 3.08 -0.89 -2.58
C ALA A 45 3.81 -1.70 -3.64
N LEU A 46 3.42 -2.97 -3.77
CA LEU A 46 3.87 -3.88 -4.82
C LEU A 46 3.54 -3.36 -6.23
N GLY A 47 2.28 -3.06 -6.48
CA GLY A 47 1.81 -2.63 -7.79
C GLY A 47 2.42 -1.30 -8.21
N LEU A 48 2.46 -0.32 -7.32
CA LEU A 48 3.05 0.98 -7.60
C LEU A 48 4.55 0.90 -7.87
N MET A 49 5.27 0.04 -7.14
CA MET A 49 6.70 -0.18 -7.39
C MET A 49 6.96 -0.74 -8.78
N ALA A 50 6.22 -1.76 -9.22
CA ALA A 50 6.38 -2.33 -10.56
C ALA A 50 6.14 -1.29 -11.65
N VAL A 51 5.12 -0.44 -11.47
CA VAL A 51 4.82 0.66 -12.39
C VAL A 51 5.94 1.70 -12.41
N VAL A 52 6.41 2.14 -11.25
CA VAL A 52 7.46 3.17 -11.14
C VAL A 52 8.80 2.66 -11.66
N ASP A 53 9.16 1.41 -11.41
CA ASP A 53 10.40 0.80 -11.91
C ASP A 53 10.41 0.81 -13.44
N THR A 54 9.30 0.40 -14.05
CA THR A 54 9.14 0.32 -15.50
C THR A 54 9.21 1.71 -16.16
N LEU A 55 8.64 2.74 -15.54
CA LEU A 55 8.48 4.05 -16.16
C LEU A 55 9.63 5.04 -15.87
N PHE A 56 10.18 5.00 -14.66
CA PHE A 56 11.10 6.02 -14.16
C PHE A 56 12.41 5.46 -13.61
N GLY A 57 12.48 4.13 -13.41
CA GLY A 57 13.54 3.46 -12.68
C GLY A 57 13.40 3.66 -11.17
N LEU A 58 13.52 2.58 -10.40
CA LEU A 58 13.39 2.67 -8.96
C LEU A 58 14.62 3.28 -8.28
N ASN A 59 14.38 4.09 -7.27
CA ASN A 59 15.41 4.61 -6.38
C ASN A 59 14.87 4.73 -4.95
N LEU A 60 15.75 5.12 -4.03
CA LEU A 60 15.41 5.26 -2.61
C LEU A 60 14.22 6.21 -2.38
N VAL A 61 14.22 7.37 -3.04
CA VAL A 61 13.18 8.40 -2.87
C VAL A 61 11.83 7.88 -3.34
N PHE A 62 11.79 7.25 -4.52
CA PHE A 62 10.56 6.65 -5.02
C PHE A 62 10.05 5.52 -4.11
N SER A 63 10.95 4.71 -3.55
CA SER A 63 10.57 3.63 -2.62
C SER A 63 9.84 4.17 -1.38
N VAL A 64 10.33 5.30 -0.83
CA VAL A 64 9.69 6.00 0.29
C VAL A 64 8.32 6.54 -0.11
N LEU A 65 8.24 7.23 -1.25
CA LEU A 65 6.99 7.81 -1.75
C LEU A 65 5.93 6.74 -2.03
N ILE A 66 6.33 5.62 -2.65
CA ILE A 66 5.46 4.46 -2.88
C ILE A 66 4.89 3.97 -1.56
N GLY A 67 5.73 3.82 -0.53
CA GLY A 67 5.27 3.38 0.80
C GLY A 67 4.19 4.31 1.36
N ILE A 68 4.43 5.61 1.36
CA ILE A 68 3.48 6.63 1.85
C ILE A 68 2.16 6.59 1.05
N LEU A 69 2.25 6.61 -0.28
CA LEU A 69 1.08 6.61 -1.15
C LEU A 69 0.24 5.33 -0.98
N SER A 70 0.88 4.20 -0.73
CA SER A 70 0.19 2.92 -0.53
C SER A 70 -0.66 2.90 0.74
N SER A 71 -0.15 3.48 1.83
CA SER A 71 -0.93 3.63 3.07
C SER A 71 -2.08 4.61 2.90
N LEU A 72 -1.84 5.72 2.21
CA LEU A 72 -2.88 6.71 1.93
C LEU A 72 -3.98 6.12 1.05
N PHE A 73 -3.61 5.40 0.00
CA PHE A 73 -4.56 4.67 -0.84
C PHE A 73 -5.42 3.73 0.00
N SER A 74 -4.81 2.95 0.89
CA SER A 74 -5.54 2.03 1.77
C SER A 74 -6.49 2.75 2.72
N LYS A 75 -6.12 3.93 3.21
CA LYS A 75 -6.98 4.74 4.07
C LYS A 75 -8.24 5.25 3.38
N TYR A 76 -8.18 5.45 2.07
CA TYR A 76 -9.28 5.99 1.28
C TYR A 76 -9.87 4.97 0.30
N VAL A 77 -9.54 3.69 0.44
CA VAL A 77 -9.96 2.65 -0.52
C VAL A 77 -11.49 2.51 -0.57
N ASP A 78 -12.15 2.68 0.56
CA ASP A 78 -13.61 2.67 0.71
C ASP A 78 -14.28 3.89 0.03
N VAL A 79 -13.58 5.02 -0.03
CA VAL A 79 -14.00 6.23 -0.74
C VAL A 79 -13.75 6.12 -2.25
N ILE A 80 -12.63 5.50 -2.65
CA ILE A 80 -12.27 5.28 -4.05
C ILE A 80 -13.18 4.24 -4.70
N PHE A 81 -13.55 3.20 -3.95
CA PHE A 81 -14.45 2.13 -4.38
C PHE A 81 -15.73 2.12 -3.53
N PRO A 82 -16.59 3.15 -3.65
CA PRO A 82 -17.82 3.22 -2.88
C PRO A 82 -18.81 2.15 -3.36
N GLY A 83 -19.47 1.47 -2.42
CA GLY A 83 -20.55 0.52 -2.72
C GLY A 83 -20.10 -0.91 -3.01
N VAL A 84 -18.82 -1.26 -2.80
CA VAL A 84 -18.36 -2.65 -2.81
C VAL A 84 -18.63 -3.27 -1.43
N ASP A 85 -19.90 -3.58 -1.18
CA ASP A 85 -20.29 -4.50 -0.11
C ASP A 85 -20.31 -5.90 -0.72
N TYR A 86 -19.41 -6.79 -0.27
CA TYR A 86 -19.55 -8.20 -0.62
C TYR A 86 -20.72 -8.75 0.20
N GLY A 87 -21.93 -8.62 -0.38
CA GLY A 87 -23.21 -9.18 0.02
C GLY A 87 -23.31 -9.80 1.43
N GLY A 88 -24.19 -9.22 2.25
CA GLY A 88 -24.66 -9.85 3.49
C GLY A 88 -25.33 -11.21 3.28
#